data_AF-A0A934REK6-F1
#
_entry.id   AF-A0A934REK6-F1
#
_cell.length_a   1.000
_cell.length_b   1.000
_cell.length_c   1.000
_cell.angle_alpha   90.00
_cell.angle_beta   90.00
_cell.angle_gamma   90.00
#
_symmetry.space_group_name_H-M   'P 1'
#
loop_
_entity.id
_entity.type
_entity.pdbx_description
1 polymer ?
#
loop_
_entity_poly.entity_id
_entity_poly.type
_entity_poly.pdbx_seq_one_letter_code
_entity_poly.pdbx_strand_id
1 'polypeptide(L)'
;MSDWYYSHQGKQLGPVPVSELERLASNGEFDPEKGLVWKDGMADWLPVASVPELASNFKKQDQRGPRQSEPTPPPPEESNPYATPEVQSADHYPTDGSTLPEIEPGSEPVDIAAILKASFEITKRHIGMLFIIGAIMISITLGVSILMGYIDTLIGYTPKEATDFGISTDNPDLDEAFADALDSGSLLNQIVSSLVGVFLGLGIFRVGLNIIDGRPYTIGSLFSQGALTFRAFLAQVLFGLLFGVGILLFVVPGIYILLRLGQYQFAIVDKHADVLGSFAYSSRITTGTKMPLFGLYIILFLINMLGAIPLFIGLVFTIPFSVVSMSLAYRWMQHGSAAVAPR
;
A
#
# COMPACT_ATOMS: atom_id res chain seq x y z
N MET A 1 -53.75 2.46 -12.54
CA MET A 1 -52.59 3.18 -13.10
C MET A 1 -52.79 3.16 -14.59
N SER A 2 -52.89 4.33 -15.23
CA SER A 2 -53.21 4.40 -16.66
C SER A 2 -51.91 4.38 -17.45
N ASP A 3 -51.76 3.37 -18.28
CA ASP A 3 -50.60 3.18 -19.13
C ASP A 3 -50.78 3.94 -20.45
N TRP A 4 -49.75 4.71 -20.83
CA TRP A 4 -49.77 5.59 -22.00
C TRP A 4 -48.79 5.11 -23.08
N TYR A 5 -49.14 5.40 -24.33
CA TYR A 5 -48.28 5.23 -25.48
C TYR A 5 -47.97 6.60 -26.08
N TYR A 6 -46.79 6.75 -26.66
CA TYR A 6 -46.33 7.98 -27.29
C TYR A 6 -45.68 7.70 -28.64
N SER A 7 -45.70 8.70 -29.52
CA SER A 7 -45.02 8.63 -30.82
C SER A 7 -43.63 9.29 -30.74
N HIS A 8 -42.58 8.58 -31.14
CA HIS A 8 -41.24 9.14 -31.34
C HIS A 8 -40.68 8.70 -32.69
N GLN A 9 -40.24 9.66 -33.51
CA GLN A 9 -39.69 9.41 -34.86
C GLN A 9 -40.57 8.48 -35.73
N GLY A 10 -41.90 8.65 -35.65
CA GLY A 10 -42.86 7.86 -36.44
C GLY A 10 -43.12 6.44 -35.93
N LYS A 11 -42.57 6.04 -34.78
CA LYS A 11 -42.87 4.76 -34.13
C LYS A 11 -43.68 4.96 -32.85
N GLN A 12 -44.64 4.06 -32.64
CA GLN A 12 -45.41 3.96 -31.39
C GLN A 12 -44.57 3.23 -30.33
N LEU A 13 -44.38 3.86 -29.18
CA LEU A 13 -43.65 3.33 -28.03
C LEU A 13 -44.54 3.36 -26.79
N GLY A 14 -44.42 2.35 -25.93
CA GLY A 14 -45.25 2.14 -24.74
C GLY A 14 -45.66 0.67 -24.58
N PRO A 15 -46.43 0.31 -23.53
CA PRO A 15 -47.03 1.19 -22.52
C PRO A 15 -46.02 1.73 -21.51
N VAL A 16 -46.14 3.00 -21.14
CA VAL A 16 -45.33 3.67 -20.10
C VAL A 16 -46.22 4.46 -19.14
N PRO A 17 -45.86 4.56 -17.84
CA PRO A 17 -46.58 5.41 -16.90
C PRO A 17 -46.32 6.89 -17.18
N VAL A 18 -47.21 7.77 -16.71
CA VAL A 18 -47.10 9.23 -16.89
C VAL A 18 -45.77 9.80 -16.40
N SER A 19 -45.25 9.30 -15.27
CA SER A 19 -43.96 9.71 -14.71
C SER A 19 -42.78 9.41 -15.64
N GLU A 20 -42.88 8.35 -16.44
CA GLU A 20 -41.85 7.99 -17.41
C GLU A 20 -41.94 8.86 -18.67
N LEU A 21 -43.16 9.24 -19.09
CA LEU A 21 -43.34 10.25 -20.14
C LEU A 21 -42.75 11.62 -19.74
N GLU A 22 -42.90 12.01 -18.48
CA GLU A 22 -42.27 13.23 -17.95
C GLU A 22 -40.75 13.16 -17.99
N ARG A 23 -40.16 11.99 -17.66
CA ARG A 23 -38.72 11.75 -17.73
C ARG A 23 -38.22 11.83 -19.17
N LEU A 24 -38.91 11.18 -20.10
CA LEU A 24 -38.57 11.18 -21.53
C LEU A 24 -38.63 12.60 -22.12
N ALA A 25 -39.62 13.40 -21.71
CA ALA A 25 -39.69 14.81 -22.10
C ALA A 25 -38.53 15.63 -21.52
N SER A 26 -38.17 15.40 -20.26
CA SER A 26 -37.06 16.08 -19.58
C SER A 26 -35.71 15.80 -20.24
N ASN A 27 -35.53 14.58 -20.76
CA ASN A 27 -34.31 14.12 -21.40
C ASN A 27 -34.23 14.50 -22.89
N GLY A 28 -35.25 15.19 -23.43
CA GLY A 28 -35.32 15.56 -24.86
C GLY A 28 -35.62 14.40 -25.80
N GLU A 29 -35.91 13.21 -25.28
CA GLU A 29 -36.31 12.03 -26.04
C GLU A 29 -37.79 12.09 -26.45
N PHE A 30 -38.58 13.00 -25.90
CA PHE A 30 -39.96 13.24 -26.30
C PHE A 30 -40.25 14.74 -26.33
N ASP A 31 -40.76 15.25 -27.45
CA ASP A 31 -41.12 16.66 -27.58
C ASP A 31 -42.59 16.84 -27.15
N PRO A 32 -42.89 17.45 -25.99
CA PRO A 32 -44.26 17.61 -25.50
C PRO A 32 -45.09 18.59 -26.34
N GLU A 33 -44.48 19.43 -27.18
CA GLU A 33 -45.21 20.35 -28.05
C GLU A 33 -45.71 19.68 -29.34
N LYS A 34 -44.96 18.70 -29.84
CA LYS A 34 -45.23 18.01 -31.13
C LYS A 34 -45.62 16.54 -30.98
N GLY A 35 -45.38 15.95 -29.81
CA GLY A 35 -45.61 14.55 -29.52
C GLY A 35 -47.10 14.19 -29.45
N LEU A 36 -47.45 13.06 -30.06
CA LEU A 36 -48.78 12.46 -29.96
C LEU A 36 -48.76 11.39 -28.88
N VAL A 37 -49.84 11.32 -28.11
CA VAL A 37 -50.05 10.33 -27.05
C VAL A 37 -51.40 9.65 -27.20
N TRP A 38 -51.47 8.42 -26.72
CA TRP A 38 -52.68 7.60 -26.75
C TRP A 38 -52.73 6.72 -25.51
N LYS A 39 -53.93 6.47 -24.98
CA LYS A 39 -54.18 5.50 -23.91
C LYS A 39 -55.37 4.62 -24.28
N ASP A 40 -55.42 3.43 -23.70
CA ASP A 40 -56.51 2.49 -23.90
C ASP A 40 -57.86 3.17 -23.59
N GLY A 41 -58.76 3.18 -24.59
CA GLY A 41 -60.04 3.91 -24.55
C GLY A 41 -60.09 5.26 -25.28
N MET A 42 -59.00 5.74 -25.89
CA MET A 42 -59.02 6.91 -26.79
C MET A 42 -59.33 6.51 -28.24
N ALA A 43 -60.15 7.31 -28.94
CA ALA A 43 -60.52 7.05 -30.33
C ALA A 43 -59.35 7.29 -31.30
N ASP A 44 -58.54 8.32 -31.05
CA ASP A 44 -57.42 8.74 -31.91
C ASP A 44 -56.21 9.19 -31.08
N TRP A 45 -55.05 9.26 -31.72
CA TRP A 45 -53.83 9.85 -31.17
C TRP A 45 -53.98 11.35 -31.04
N LEU A 46 -53.79 11.88 -29.83
CA LEU A 46 -53.97 13.30 -29.55
C LEU A 46 -52.65 13.96 -29.14
N PRO A 47 -52.43 15.23 -29.51
CA PRO A 47 -51.30 16.00 -28.99
C PRO A 47 -51.36 16.09 -27.47
N VAL A 48 -50.19 16.06 -26.80
CA VAL A 48 -50.08 16.14 -25.32
C VAL A 48 -50.80 17.36 -24.76
N ALA A 49 -50.72 18.50 -25.44
CA ALA A 49 -51.40 19.73 -25.05
C ALA A 49 -52.94 19.63 -25.05
N SER A 50 -53.52 18.70 -25.82
CA SER A 50 -54.97 18.48 -25.91
C SER A 50 -55.49 17.53 -24.83
N VAL A 51 -54.61 16.92 -24.04
CA VAL A 51 -54.96 16.04 -22.92
C VAL A 51 -54.81 16.80 -21.60
N PRO A 52 -55.90 17.20 -20.93
CA PRO A 52 -55.84 18.06 -19.74
C PRO A 52 -55.00 17.50 -18.58
N GLU A 53 -54.98 16.17 -18.43
CA GLU A 53 -54.20 15.46 -17.40
C GLU A 53 -52.69 15.62 -17.61
N LEU A 54 -52.22 15.55 -18.86
CA LEU A 54 -50.80 15.66 -19.20
C LEU A 54 -50.37 17.13 -19.34
N ALA A 55 -51.20 17.97 -19.96
CA ALA A 55 -50.92 19.39 -20.12
C ALA A 55 -50.69 20.12 -18.79
N SER A 56 -51.39 19.72 -17.73
CA SER A 56 -51.21 20.25 -16.38
C SER A 56 -49.85 19.86 -15.77
N ASN A 57 -49.38 18.64 -16.05
CA ASN A 57 -48.10 18.14 -15.54
C ASN A 57 -46.92 18.82 -16.21
N PHE A 58 -46.96 18.96 -17.54
CA PHE A 58 -45.89 19.63 -18.29
C PHE A 58 -45.84 21.15 -18.02
N LYS A 59 -46.97 21.83 -17.84
CA LYS A 59 -46.97 23.24 -17.39
C LYS A 59 -46.34 23.46 -16.01
N LYS A 60 -46.46 22.48 -15.11
CA LYS A 60 -45.88 22.54 -13.76
C LYS A 60 -44.35 22.36 -13.78
N GLN A 61 -43.80 21.86 -14.88
CA GLN A 61 -42.37 21.65 -15.07
C GLN A 61 -41.67 22.91 -15.60
N ASP A 62 -42.29 23.65 -16.53
CA ASP A 62 -41.76 24.94 -17.00
C ASP A 62 -41.73 26.03 -15.92
N GLN A 63 -42.61 25.96 -14.92
CA GLN A 63 -42.62 26.91 -13.80
C GLN A 63 -41.58 26.60 -12.71
N ARG A 64 -40.86 25.48 -12.79
CA ARG A 64 -39.61 25.31 -12.03
C ARG A 64 -38.52 26.05 -12.81
N GLY A 65 -38.27 27.30 -12.39
CA GLY A 65 -37.18 28.13 -12.90
C GLY A 65 -35.82 27.41 -12.95
N PRO A 66 -34.81 27.99 -13.61
CA PRO A 66 -33.58 27.29 -13.98
C PRO A 66 -32.99 26.60 -12.75
N ARG A 67 -33.01 25.26 -12.75
CA ARG A 67 -32.30 24.48 -11.73
C ARG A 67 -30.86 24.94 -11.79
N GLN A 68 -30.33 25.37 -10.64
CA GLN A 68 -28.89 25.42 -10.42
C GLN A 68 -28.32 24.11 -10.95
N SER A 69 -27.32 24.22 -11.82
CA SER A 69 -26.55 23.11 -12.36
C SER A 69 -26.01 22.28 -11.21
N GLU A 70 -26.70 21.18 -10.88
CA GLU A 70 -26.05 20.03 -10.26
C GLU A 70 -24.93 19.58 -11.21
N PRO A 71 -23.74 19.21 -10.69
CA PRO A 71 -22.68 18.69 -11.54
C PRO A 71 -23.21 17.46 -12.26
N THR A 72 -23.16 17.48 -13.59
CA THR A 72 -23.41 16.30 -14.42
C THR A 72 -22.54 15.15 -13.88
N PRO A 73 -23.08 13.93 -13.67
CA PRO A 73 -22.22 12.77 -13.48
C PRO A 73 -21.29 12.68 -14.69
N PRO A 74 -19.98 12.39 -14.52
CA PRO A 74 -19.11 12.23 -15.67
C PRO A 74 -19.73 11.19 -16.63
N PRO A 75 -19.52 11.33 -17.96
CA PRO A 75 -19.97 10.33 -18.91
C PRO A 75 -19.44 8.96 -18.46
N PRO A 76 -20.16 7.84 -18.72
CA PRO A 76 -19.57 6.52 -18.53
C PRO A 76 -18.28 6.50 -19.33
N GLU A 77 -17.16 6.28 -18.65
CA GLU A 77 -15.82 6.30 -19.25
C GLU A 77 -15.81 5.45 -20.52
N GLU A 78 -15.85 6.10 -21.67
CA GLU A 78 -15.38 5.47 -22.89
C GLU A 78 -13.95 5.06 -22.59
N SER A 79 -13.70 3.74 -22.62
CA SER A 79 -12.41 3.11 -22.37
C SER A 79 -11.36 3.87 -23.17
N ASN A 80 -10.66 4.79 -22.52
CA ASN A 80 -9.65 5.62 -23.13
C ASN A 80 -8.40 4.74 -23.28
N PRO A 81 -8.03 4.32 -24.50
CA PRO A 81 -6.89 3.42 -24.69
C PRO A 81 -5.54 4.10 -24.40
N TYR A 82 -5.55 5.41 -24.10
CA TYR A 82 -4.41 6.20 -23.63
C TYR A 82 -4.57 6.69 -22.19
N ALA A 83 -5.54 6.17 -21.43
CA ALA A 83 -5.55 6.40 -19.99
C ALA A 83 -4.26 5.81 -19.41
N THR A 84 -3.43 6.68 -18.80
CA THR A 84 -2.34 6.24 -17.94
C THR A 84 -2.94 5.26 -16.93
N PRO A 85 -2.32 4.08 -16.68
CA PRO A 85 -2.82 3.14 -15.68
C PRO A 85 -3.16 3.92 -14.42
N GLU A 86 -4.39 3.77 -13.93
CA GLU A 86 -4.84 4.45 -12.73
C GLU A 86 -3.95 3.94 -11.59
N VAL A 87 -2.93 4.73 -11.24
CA VAL A 87 -2.14 4.49 -10.04
C VAL A 87 -3.15 4.66 -8.92
N GLN A 88 -3.52 3.56 -8.25
CA GLN A 88 -4.38 3.62 -7.07
C GLN A 88 -3.87 4.74 -6.19
N SER A 89 -4.68 5.79 -6.03
CA SER A 89 -4.29 6.95 -5.24
C SER A 89 -3.96 6.46 -3.83
N ALA A 90 -2.92 7.02 -3.20
CA ALA A 90 -2.49 6.63 -1.86
C ALA A 90 -3.59 6.79 -0.79
N ASP A 91 -4.72 7.42 -1.15
CA ASP A 91 -5.92 7.60 -0.35
C ASP A 91 -6.87 6.40 -0.39
N HIS A 92 -6.72 5.47 -1.35
CA HIS A 92 -7.69 4.39 -1.59
C HIS A 92 -7.14 2.96 -1.49
N TYR A 93 -6.00 2.75 -0.82
CA TYR A 93 -5.55 1.39 -0.57
C TYR A 93 -6.47 0.67 0.43
N PRO A 94 -7.03 -0.51 0.07
CA PRO A 94 -7.82 -1.30 0.98
C PRO A 94 -6.98 -1.67 2.21
N THR A 95 -7.44 -1.33 3.40
CA THR A 95 -6.86 -1.83 4.64
C THR A 95 -7.17 -3.30 4.73
N ASP A 96 -6.15 -4.16 4.73
CA ASP A 96 -6.37 -5.58 4.93
C ASP A 96 -6.71 -5.84 6.40
N GLY A 97 -7.99 -5.66 6.76
CA GLY A 97 -8.64 -6.24 7.93
C GLY A 97 -8.39 -5.58 9.30
N SER A 98 -7.82 -4.36 9.38
CA SER A 98 -7.80 -3.65 10.67
C SER A 98 -9.19 -3.07 10.96
N THR A 99 -9.73 -3.36 12.13
CA THR A 99 -11.07 -2.92 12.57
C THR A 99 -11.05 -1.53 13.21
N LEU A 100 -9.86 -0.95 13.37
CA LEU A 100 -9.69 0.36 13.98
C LEU A 100 -9.81 1.46 12.91
N PRO A 101 -10.43 2.61 13.25
CA PRO A 101 -10.47 3.76 12.35
C PRO A 101 -9.05 4.28 12.08
N GLU A 102 -8.77 4.69 10.83
CA GLU A 102 -7.51 5.33 10.45
C GLU A 102 -7.55 6.80 10.90
N ILE A 103 -6.53 7.26 11.62
CA ILE A 103 -6.40 8.64 12.08
C ILE A 103 -5.76 9.51 11.00
N GLU A 104 -5.92 10.83 11.11
CA GLU A 104 -5.17 11.75 10.24
C GLU A 104 -3.67 11.65 10.56
N PRO A 105 -2.78 11.49 9.56
CA PRO A 105 -1.35 11.34 9.81
C PRO A 105 -0.77 12.49 10.64
N GLY A 106 -0.10 12.13 11.74
CA GLY A 106 0.53 13.10 12.65
C GLY A 106 -0.44 13.84 13.59
N SER A 107 -1.74 13.50 13.59
CA SER A 107 -2.71 14.05 14.54
C SER A 107 -2.43 13.65 15.99
N GLU A 108 -1.88 12.45 16.21
CA GLU A 108 -1.48 11.97 17.53
C GLU A 108 0.05 11.84 17.62
N PRO A 109 0.71 12.44 18.62
CA PRO A 109 2.15 12.33 18.78
C PRO A 109 2.54 10.88 19.11
N VAL A 110 3.60 10.40 18.47
CA VAL A 110 4.13 9.06 18.71
C VAL A 110 4.78 8.98 20.09
N ASP A 111 4.25 8.13 20.95
CA ASP A 111 4.85 7.78 22.25
C ASP A 111 5.78 6.58 22.10
N ILE A 112 7.08 6.86 22.00
CA ILE A 112 8.13 5.85 21.88
C ILE A 112 8.13 4.90 23.08
N ALA A 113 7.92 5.41 24.30
CA ALA A 113 7.97 4.60 25.51
C ALA A 113 6.78 3.63 25.56
N ALA A 114 5.59 4.09 25.18
CA ALA A 114 4.42 3.23 25.06
C ALA A 114 4.63 2.12 24.03
N ILE A 115 5.16 2.46 22.85
CA ILE A 115 5.48 1.49 21.79
C ILE A 115 6.49 0.45 22.28
N LEU A 116 7.61 0.87 22.85
CA LEU A 116 8.66 -0.05 23.30
C LEU A 116 8.17 -0.95 24.44
N LYS A 117 7.40 -0.40 25.39
CA LYS A 117 6.81 -1.17 26.49
C LYS A 117 5.83 -2.23 25.98
N ALA A 118 4.89 -1.84 25.12
CA ALA A 118 3.94 -2.77 24.52
C ALA A 118 4.65 -3.83 23.67
N SER A 119 5.66 -3.43 22.88
CA SER A 119 6.47 -4.34 22.07
C SER A 119 7.23 -5.34 22.92
N PHE A 120 7.72 -4.95 24.09
CA PHE A 120 8.39 -5.85 25.03
C PHE A 120 7.43 -6.91 25.57
N GLU A 121 6.22 -6.51 25.98
CA GLU A 121 5.19 -7.44 26.44
C GLU A 121 4.75 -8.42 25.34
N ILE A 122 4.50 -7.91 24.14
CA ILE A 122 4.14 -8.72 22.97
C ILE A 122 5.27 -9.71 22.63
N THR A 123 6.51 -9.23 22.59
CA THR A 123 7.68 -10.08 22.28
C THR A 123 7.83 -11.19 23.30
N LYS A 124 7.70 -10.91 24.61
CA LYS A 124 7.73 -11.94 25.66
C LYS A 124 6.61 -12.97 25.50
N ARG A 125 5.37 -12.51 25.23
CA ARG A 125 4.20 -13.38 25.06
C ARG A 125 4.37 -14.35 23.90
N HIS A 126 5.01 -13.91 22.82
CA HIS A 126 5.16 -14.68 21.58
C HIS A 126 6.58 -15.17 21.30
N ILE A 127 7.48 -15.13 22.30
CA ILE A 127 8.92 -15.35 22.12
C ILE A 127 9.24 -16.72 21.50
N GLY A 128 8.54 -17.78 21.90
CA GLY A 128 8.79 -19.13 21.39
C GLY A 128 8.54 -19.25 19.89
N MET A 129 7.43 -18.69 19.41
CA MET A 129 7.10 -18.70 17.98
C MET A 129 8.04 -17.78 17.20
N LEU A 130 8.33 -16.58 17.72
CA LEU A 130 9.27 -15.65 17.10
C LEU A 130 10.68 -16.24 17.00
N PHE A 131 11.11 -17.01 18.00
CA PHE A 131 12.38 -17.71 17.99
C PHE A 131 12.43 -18.82 16.93
N ILE A 132 11.37 -19.64 16.83
CA ILE A 132 11.28 -20.68 15.78
C ILE A 132 11.33 -20.04 14.40
N ILE A 133 10.56 -18.97 14.20
CA ILE A 133 10.58 -18.19 12.97
C ILE A 133 12.00 -17.67 12.67
N GLY A 134 12.65 -17.03 13.65
CA GLY A 134 14.03 -16.55 13.50
C GLY A 134 15.02 -17.66 13.14
N ALA A 135 14.93 -18.83 13.79
CA ALA A 135 15.76 -19.99 13.49
C ALA A 135 15.55 -20.51 12.06
N ILE A 136 14.29 -20.54 11.59
CA ILE A 136 13.96 -20.89 10.20
C ILE A 136 14.55 -19.87 9.23
N MET A 137 14.45 -18.58 9.52
CA MET A 137 15.05 -17.52 8.68
C MET A 137 16.56 -17.69 8.57
N ILE A 138 17.25 -17.86 9.71
CA ILE A 138 18.70 -18.07 9.73
C ILE A 138 19.07 -19.33 8.94
N SER A 139 18.33 -20.42 9.12
CA SER A 139 18.60 -21.69 8.43
C SER A 139 18.43 -21.56 6.91
N ILE A 140 17.38 -20.88 6.45
CA ILE A 140 17.13 -20.64 5.02
C ILE A 140 18.21 -19.73 4.45
N THR A 141 18.50 -18.61 5.10
CA THR A 141 19.51 -17.65 4.64
C THR A 141 20.89 -18.32 4.59
N LEU A 142 21.28 -19.07 5.62
CA LEU A 142 22.54 -19.81 5.64
C LEU A 142 22.61 -20.86 4.52
N GLY A 143 21.53 -21.61 4.30
CA GLY A 143 21.45 -22.59 3.21
C GLY A 143 21.59 -21.94 1.84
N VAL A 144 20.95 -20.80 1.61
CA VAL A 144 21.08 -20.02 0.37
C VAL A 144 22.49 -19.47 0.21
N SER A 145 23.10 -18.93 1.27
CA SER A 145 24.47 -18.42 1.23
C SER A 145 25.49 -19.52 0.90
N ILE A 146 25.38 -20.71 1.50
CA ILE A 146 26.25 -21.85 1.19
C ILE A 146 26.08 -22.28 -0.26
N LEU A 147 24.83 -22.38 -0.73
CA LEU A 147 24.53 -22.74 -2.11
C LEU A 147 25.10 -21.73 -3.10
N MET A 148 24.93 -20.43 -2.84
CA MET A 148 25.46 -19.37 -3.70
C MET A 148 26.98 -19.32 -3.70
N GLY A 149 27.64 -19.53 -2.55
CA GLY A 149 29.11 -19.63 -2.49
C GLY A 149 29.65 -20.80 -3.31
N TYR A 150 28.93 -21.93 -3.32
CA TYR A 150 29.28 -23.05 -4.20
C TYR A 150 29.08 -22.70 -5.68
N ILE A 151 27.99 -22.02 -6.03
CA ILE A 151 27.74 -21.53 -7.41
C ILE A 151 28.83 -20.55 -7.86
N ASP A 152 29.21 -19.61 -7.00
CA ASP A 152 30.28 -18.63 -7.25
C ASP A 152 31.59 -19.35 -7.57
N THR A 153 31.93 -20.39 -6.80
CA THR A 153 33.10 -21.24 -7.07
C THR A 153 33.00 -21.94 -8.43
N LEU A 154 31.82 -22.47 -8.80
CA LEU A 154 31.61 -23.19 -10.07
C LEU A 154 31.73 -22.29 -11.30
N ILE A 155 31.27 -21.04 -11.20
CA ILE A 155 31.34 -20.07 -12.30
C ILE A 155 32.70 -19.36 -12.37
N GLY A 156 33.63 -19.71 -11.47
CA GLY A 156 34.96 -19.11 -11.39
C GLY A 156 34.93 -17.67 -10.88
N TYR A 157 33.93 -17.31 -10.06
CA TYR A 157 33.96 -16.03 -9.35
C TYR A 157 35.14 -16.03 -8.39
N THR A 158 36.03 -15.06 -8.56
CA THR A 158 37.13 -14.81 -7.63
C THR A 158 36.80 -13.55 -6.82
N PRO A 159 37.00 -13.57 -5.49
CA PRO A 159 36.95 -12.36 -4.67
C PRO A 159 37.78 -11.25 -5.30
N LYS A 160 37.27 -10.03 -5.27
CA LYS A 160 37.98 -8.86 -5.82
C LYS A 160 39.07 -8.42 -4.86
N GLU A 161 40.19 -7.98 -5.40
CA GLU A 161 41.27 -7.37 -4.62
C GLU A 161 41.05 -5.86 -4.47
N ALA A 162 41.67 -5.20 -3.49
CA ALA A 162 41.57 -3.74 -3.31
C ALA A 162 42.01 -2.97 -4.58
N THR A 163 43.00 -3.53 -5.27
CA THR A 163 43.57 -3.01 -6.52
C THR A 163 42.54 -2.98 -7.66
N ASP A 164 41.56 -3.91 -7.69
CA ASP A 164 40.45 -3.89 -8.66
C ASP A 164 39.54 -2.66 -8.49
N PHE A 165 39.55 -2.04 -7.30
CA PHE A 165 38.80 -0.82 -6.99
C PHE A 165 39.65 0.44 -7.13
N GLY A 166 40.89 0.32 -7.59
CA GLY A 166 41.84 1.44 -7.69
C GLY A 166 42.35 1.91 -6.32
N ILE A 167 42.25 1.06 -5.30
CA ILE A 167 42.70 1.35 -3.94
C ILE A 167 43.93 0.50 -3.67
N SER A 168 45.03 1.15 -3.34
CA SER A 168 46.25 0.51 -2.89
C SER A 168 46.88 1.39 -1.83
N THR A 169 47.17 0.80 -0.68
CA THR A 169 47.85 1.47 0.43
C THR A 169 49.18 0.78 0.71
N ASP A 170 50.04 1.43 1.51
CA ASP A 170 51.29 0.81 1.97
C ASP A 170 51.05 -0.33 2.99
N ASN A 171 49.79 -0.62 3.34
CA ASN A 171 49.42 -1.63 4.31
C ASN A 171 48.54 -2.73 3.68
N PRO A 172 49.11 -3.91 3.39
CA PRO A 172 48.39 -4.99 2.73
C PRO A 172 47.22 -5.53 3.56
N ASP A 173 47.30 -5.51 4.90
CA ASP A 173 46.22 -5.96 5.77
C ASP A 173 45.00 -5.04 5.68
N LEU A 174 45.22 -3.74 5.48
CA LEU A 174 44.14 -2.77 5.26
C LEU A 174 43.53 -2.92 3.88
N ASP A 175 44.34 -3.20 2.87
CA ASP A 175 43.88 -3.47 1.51
C ASP A 175 43.01 -4.75 1.48
N GLU A 176 43.46 -5.84 2.12
CA GLU A 176 42.70 -7.09 2.24
C GLU A 176 41.40 -6.90 3.03
N ALA A 177 41.46 -6.27 4.22
CA ALA A 177 40.26 -6.01 5.01
C ALA A 177 39.23 -5.13 4.28
N PHE A 178 39.70 -4.19 3.45
CA PHE A 178 38.85 -3.36 2.63
C PHE A 178 38.25 -4.14 1.45
N ALA A 179 39.05 -4.96 0.79
CA ALA A 179 38.61 -5.84 -0.29
C ALA A 179 37.53 -6.82 0.21
N ASP A 180 37.76 -7.48 1.33
CA ASP A 180 36.79 -8.36 2.01
C ASP A 180 35.52 -7.61 2.43
N ALA A 181 35.64 -6.36 2.90
CA ALA A 181 34.48 -5.56 3.27
C ALA A 181 33.59 -5.17 2.08
N LEU A 182 34.15 -5.13 0.86
CA LEU A 182 33.42 -4.83 -0.38
C LEU A 182 33.05 -6.09 -1.17
N ASP A 183 33.72 -7.22 -0.93
CA ASP A 183 33.41 -8.47 -1.60
C ASP A 183 32.04 -8.98 -1.14
N SER A 184 31.12 -8.99 -2.09
CA SER A 184 29.70 -9.31 -1.88
C SER A 184 29.26 -10.52 -2.71
N GLY A 185 30.24 -11.29 -3.22
CA GLY A 185 29.99 -12.38 -4.15
C GLY A 185 29.54 -11.90 -5.53
N SER A 186 29.21 -12.84 -6.40
CA SER A 186 28.76 -12.51 -7.76
C SER A 186 27.45 -11.73 -7.77
N LEU A 187 27.17 -11.01 -8.87
CA LEU A 187 25.87 -10.33 -9.05
C LEU A 187 24.69 -11.30 -8.94
N LEU A 188 24.86 -12.55 -9.39
CA LEU A 188 23.84 -13.58 -9.25
C LEU A 188 23.57 -13.89 -7.77
N ASN A 189 24.64 -14.11 -6.99
CA ASN A 189 24.54 -14.31 -5.55
C ASN A 189 23.80 -13.15 -4.86
N GLN A 190 24.20 -11.91 -5.15
CA GLN A 190 23.58 -10.72 -4.56
C GLN A 190 22.09 -10.62 -4.88
N ILE A 191 21.71 -10.84 -6.14
CA ILE A 191 20.31 -10.76 -6.57
C ILE A 191 19.48 -11.86 -5.90
N VAL A 192 19.95 -13.11 -5.89
CA VAL A 192 19.20 -14.22 -5.30
C VAL A 192 19.10 -14.08 -3.79
N SER A 193 20.20 -13.76 -3.11
CA SER A 193 20.22 -13.53 -1.66
C SER A 193 19.32 -12.35 -1.27
N SER A 194 19.29 -11.28 -2.07
CA SER A 194 18.40 -10.15 -1.85
C SER A 194 16.93 -10.53 -2.04
N LEU A 195 16.57 -11.25 -3.11
CA LEU A 195 15.20 -11.72 -3.35
C LEU A 195 14.69 -12.61 -2.22
N VAL A 196 15.52 -13.54 -1.74
CA VAL A 196 15.20 -14.38 -0.58
C VAL A 196 15.03 -13.51 0.67
N GLY A 197 15.94 -12.58 0.92
CA GLY A 197 15.84 -11.64 2.04
C GLY A 197 14.55 -10.81 2.02
N VAL A 198 14.13 -10.33 0.85
CA VAL A 198 12.87 -9.59 0.68
C VAL A 198 11.68 -10.48 0.97
N PHE A 199 11.64 -11.68 0.36
CA PHE A 199 10.54 -12.63 0.54
C PHE A 199 10.31 -12.95 2.02
N LEU A 200 11.40 -13.28 2.71
CA LEU A 200 11.41 -13.57 4.13
C LEU A 200 11.06 -12.34 4.98
N GLY A 201 11.59 -11.17 4.59
CA GLY A 201 11.31 -9.86 5.21
C GLY A 201 9.82 -9.50 5.19
N LEU A 202 9.16 -9.63 4.04
CA LEU A 202 7.72 -9.40 3.94
C LEU A 202 6.92 -10.39 4.80
N GLY A 203 7.35 -11.65 4.84
CA GLY A 203 6.77 -12.67 5.69
C GLY A 203 6.80 -12.28 7.17
N ILE A 204 7.93 -11.80 7.67
CA ILE A 204 8.06 -11.41 9.06
C ILE A 204 7.24 -10.14 9.39
N PHE A 205 7.16 -9.18 8.48
CA PHE A 205 6.29 -8.01 8.68
C PHE A 205 4.82 -8.41 8.71
N ARG A 206 4.39 -9.35 7.86
CA ARG A 206 3.03 -9.88 7.91
C ARG A 206 2.72 -10.56 9.24
N VAL A 207 3.67 -11.38 9.73
CA VAL A 207 3.54 -12.01 11.06
C VAL A 207 3.48 -10.95 12.16
N GLY A 208 4.35 -9.94 12.12
CA GLY A 208 4.36 -8.83 13.09
C GLY A 208 3.03 -8.08 13.14
N LEU A 209 2.47 -7.72 11.98
CA LEU A 209 1.15 -7.10 11.88
C LEU A 209 0.04 -8.01 12.42
N ASN A 210 0.06 -9.31 12.09
CA ASN A 210 -0.93 -10.26 12.59
C ASN A 210 -0.86 -10.43 14.11
N ILE A 211 0.35 -10.47 14.70
CA ILE A 211 0.55 -10.56 16.15
C ILE A 211 -0.09 -9.35 16.85
N ILE A 212 0.19 -8.14 16.35
CA ILE A 212 -0.34 -6.90 16.92
C ILE A 212 -1.86 -6.81 16.72
N ASP A 213 -2.34 -7.26 15.56
CA ASP A 213 -3.76 -7.23 15.26
C ASP A 213 -4.56 -8.29 16.03
N GLY A 214 -3.90 -9.28 16.65
CA GLY A 214 -4.54 -10.43 17.30
C GLY A 214 -5.08 -11.46 16.31
N ARG A 215 -4.58 -11.46 15.06
CA ARG A 215 -4.99 -12.40 14.02
C ARG A 215 -4.21 -13.71 14.12
N PRO A 216 -4.80 -14.84 13.71
CA PRO A 216 -4.08 -16.11 13.67
C PRO A 216 -2.88 -16.02 12.73
N TYR A 217 -1.74 -16.53 13.18
CA TYR A 217 -0.52 -16.61 12.40
C TYR A 217 0.15 -17.96 12.63
N THR A 218 0.80 -18.48 11.59
CA THR A 218 1.52 -19.75 11.64
C THR A 218 2.90 -19.58 11.01
N ILE A 219 3.76 -20.59 11.11
CA ILE A 219 5.05 -20.61 10.41
C ILE A 219 4.84 -20.44 8.90
N GLY A 220 3.75 -21.00 8.34
CA GLY A 220 3.38 -20.84 6.94
C GLY A 220 3.09 -19.40 6.52
N SER A 221 2.73 -18.52 7.47
CA SER A 221 2.50 -17.11 7.20
C SER A 221 3.76 -16.39 6.70
N LEU A 222 4.97 -16.88 7.03
CA LEU A 222 6.22 -16.36 6.50
C LEU A 222 6.31 -16.45 4.98
N PHE A 223 5.74 -17.50 4.40
CA PHE A 223 5.82 -17.79 2.98
C PHE A 223 4.62 -17.25 2.19
N SER A 224 3.70 -16.55 2.86
CA SER A 224 2.44 -16.10 2.27
C SER A 224 2.58 -14.90 1.32
N GLN A 225 3.69 -14.16 1.39
CA GLN A 225 3.88 -12.89 0.66
C GLN A 225 4.66 -13.05 -0.66
N GLY A 226 4.73 -14.27 -1.21
CA GLY A 226 5.48 -14.57 -2.43
C GLY A 226 5.07 -13.71 -3.64
N ALA A 227 3.76 -13.51 -3.84
CA ALA A 227 3.24 -12.71 -4.94
C ALA A 227 3.66 -11.22 -4.88
N LEU A 228 3.95 -10.70 -3.69
CA LEU A 228 4.38 -9.32 -3.47
C LEU A 228 5.90 -9.15 -3.49
N THR A 229 6.65 -10.25 -3.45
CA THR A 229 8.12 -10.23 -3.29
C THR A 229 8.81 -9.48 -4.41
N PHE A 230 8.43 -9.74 -5.67
CA PHE A 230 9.04 -9.03 -6.80
C PHE A 230 8.77 -7.53 -6.73
N ARG A 231 7.55 -7.13 -6.37
CA ARG A 231 7.19 -5.70 -6.19
C ARG A 231 8.01 -5.07 -5.07
N ALA A 232 8.13 -5.74 -3.93
CA ALA A 232 8.94 -5.26 -2.81
C ALA A 232 10.43 -5.21 -3.12
N PHE A 233 10.94 -6.13 -3.94
CA PHE A 233 12.34 -6.10 -4.40
C PHE A 233 12.59 -4.88 -5.29
N LEU A 234 11.69 -4.59 -6.24
CA LEU A 234 11.77 -3.37 -7.06
C LEU A 234 11.71 -2.11 -6.19
N ALA A 235 10.82 -2.09 -5.19
CA ALA A 235 10.76 -1.00 -4.23
C ALA A 235 12.06 -0.89 -3.43
N GLN A 236 12.63 -1.98 -2.94
CA GLN A 236 13.90 -1.97 -2.21
C GLN A 236 15.04 -1.41 -3.07
N VAL A 237 15.15 -1.80 -4.34
CA VAL A 237 16.17 -1.26 -5.25
C VAL A 237 15.99 0.24 -5.43
N LEU A 238 14.76 0.71 -5.69
CA LEU A 238 14.47 2.14 -5.84
C LEU A 238 14.75 2.92 -4.55
N PHE A 239 14.34 2.40 -3.40
CA PHE A 239 14.63 2.98 -2.09
C PHE A 239 16.14 3.04 -1.83
N GLY A 240 16.87 1.96 -2.15
CA GLY A 240 18.33 1.90 -2.01
C GLY A 240 19.05 2.94 -2.86
N LEU A 241 18.61 3.16 -4.10
CA LEU A 241 19.14 4.22 -4.97
C LEU A 241 18.85 5.61 -4.40
N LEU A 242 17.61 5.87 -3.99
CA LEU A 242 17.22 7.16 -3.40
C LEU A 242 17.96 7.45 -2.11
N PHE A 243 18.03 6.46 -1.21
CA PHE A 243 18.75 6.55 0.05
C PHE A 243 20.26 6.73 -0.17
N GLY A 244 20.85 5.96 -1.10
CA GLY A 244 22.26 6.04 -1.45
C GLY A 244 22.64 7.41 -2.04
N VAL A 245 21.85 7.92 -2.99
CA VAL A 245 22.00 9.30 -3.50
C VAL A 245 21.80 10.32 -2.39
N GLY A 246 20.85 10.08 -1.50
CA GLY A 246 20.61 10.91 -0.33
C GLY A 246 21.86 11.05 0.53
N ILE A 247 22.42 9.93 1.00
CA ILE A 247 23.63 9.87 1.81
C ILE A 247 24.84 10.46 1.06
N LEU A 248 24.97 10.17 -0.24
CA LEU A 248 26.05 10.67 -1.10
C LEU A 248 25.99 12.20 -1.24
N LEU A 249 24.78 12.76 -1.40
CA LEU A 249 24.62 14.20 -1.46
C LEU A 249 24.91 14.83 -0.09
N PHE A 250 24.34 14.31 1.00
CA PHE A 250 24.70 14.61 2.40
C PHE A 250 24.02 13.61 3.36
N VAL A 251 24.57 13.40 4.57
CA VAL A 251 23.98 12.49 5.57
C VAL A 251 22.52 12.85 5.92
N VAL A 252 22.20 14.15 6.05
CA VAL A 252 20.86 14.62 6.45
C VAL A 252 19.77 14.29 5.41
N PRO A 253 19.94 14.56 4.11
CA PRO A 253 19.05 14.08 3.05
C PRO A 253 18.80 12.56 3.07
N GLY A 254 19.85 11.76 3.29
CA GLY A 254 19.69 10.30 3.39
C GLY A 254 18.82 9.89 4.57
N ILE A 255 19.06 10.44 5.76
CA ILE A 255 18.21 10.21 6.95
C ILE A 255 16.76 10.66 6.68
N TYR A 256 16.56 11.80 6.03
CA TYR A 256 15.22 12.27 5.69
C TYR A 256 14.47 11.27 4.79
N ILE A 257 15.14 10.71 3.76
CA ILE A 257 14.56 9.69 2.89
C ILE A 257 14.23 8.42 3.68
N LEU A 258 15.13 7.97 4.56
CA LEU A 258 14.89 6.82 5.43
C LEU A 258 13.64 7.00 6.29
N LEU A 259 13.48 8.15 6.95
CA LEU A 259 12.33 8.42 7.81
C LEU A 259 11.03 8.56 7.02
N ARG A 260 11.09 9.16 5.82
CA ARG A 260 9.91 9.43 5.01
C ARG A 260 9.42 8.18 4.26
N LEU A 261 10.35 7.41 3.71
CA LEU A 261 10.05 6.28 2.83
C LEU A 261 10.25 4.92 3.49
N GLY A 262 10.80 4.83 4.70
CA GLY A 262 11.16 3.57 5.35
C GLY A 262 10.00 2.63 5.71
N GLN A 263 8.74 3.07 5.61
CA GLN A 263 7.56 2.23 5.88
C GLN A 263 6.99 1.55 4.63
N TYR A 264 7.68 1.64 3.49
CA TYR A 264 7.21 1.09 2.22
C TYR A 264 6.93 -0.42 2.26
N GLN A 265 7.73 -1.21 2.99
CA GLN A 265 7.52 -2.66 3.09
C GLN A 265 6.22 -3.00 3.85
N PHE A 266 5.92 -2.27 4.92
CA PHE A 266 4.64 -2.40 5.62
C PHE A 266 3.47 -1.98 4.74
N ALA A 267 3.61 -0.90 3.95
CA ALA A 267 2.60 -0.48 2.99
C ALA A 267 2.31 -1.58 1.93
N ILE A 268 3.35 -2.22 1.40
CA ILE A 268 3.17 -3.32 0.44
C ILE A 268 2.44 -4.50 1.10
N VAL A 269 2.81 -4.88 2.32
CA VAL A 269 2.20 -6.04 3.01
C VAL A 269 0.77 -5.77 3.49
N ASP A 270 0.51 -4.61 4.08
CA ASP A 270 -0.78 -4.27 4.71
C ASP A 270 -1.82 -3.79 3.70
N LYS A 271 -1.38 -3.04 2.68
CA LYS A 271 -2.24 -2.33 1.73
C LYS A 271 -2.15 -2.89 0.31
N HIS A 272 -1.29 -3.88 0.06
CA HIS A 272 -1.04 -4.46 -1.27
C HIS A 272 -0.63 -3.40 -2.30
N ALA A 273 0.03 -2.34 -1.83
CA ALA A 273 0.43 -1.20 -2.65
C ALA A 273 1.44 -1.61 -3.74
N ASP A 274 1.36 -0.93 -4.88
CA ASP A 274 2.38 -0.99 -5.92
C ASP A 274 3.66 -0.27 -5.47
N VAL A 275 4.71 -0.33 -6.29
CA VAL A 275 6.04 0.19 -5.93
C VAL A 275 5.99 1.68 -5.59
N LEU A 276 5.46 2.51 -6.48
CA LEU A 276 5.45 3.97 -6.26
C LEU A 276 4.42 4.37 -5.21
N GLY A 277 3.26 3.72 -5.25
CA GLY A 277 2.21 3.93 -4.28
C GLY A 277 2.59 3.59 -2.84
N SER A 278 3.43 2.57 -2.63
CA SER A 278 3.98 2.23 -1.31
C SER A 278 4.83 3.36 -0.72
N PHE A 279 5.58 4.09 -1.56
CA PHE A 279 6.36 5.25 -1.14
C PHE A 279 5.49 6.48 -0.85
N ALA A 280 4.49 6.71 -1.69
CA ALA A 280 3.52 7.77 -1.45
C ALA A 280 2.77 7.56 -0.12
N TYR A 281 2.32 6.32 0.14
CA TYR A 281 1.68 5.95 1.40
C TYR A 281 2.64 6.09 2.58
N SER A 282 3.86 5.56 2.50
CA SER A 282 4.88 5.72 3.55
C SER A 282 5.13 7.19 3.86
N SER A 283 5.26 8.05 2.84
CA SER A 283 5.45 9.49 3.02
C SER A 283 4.26 10.14 3.73
N ARG A 284 3.04 9.68 3.45
CA ARG A 284 1.82 10.22 4.02
C ARG A 284 1.72 9.87 5.50
N ILE A 285 1.81 8.59 5.87
CA ILE A 285 1.66 8.14 7.27
C ILE A 285 2.79 8.63 8.19
N THR A 286 3.97 8.94 7.64
CA THR A 286 5.12 9.48 8.40
C THR A 286 5.10 11.01 8.51
N THR A 287 4.08 11.68 7.94
CA THR A 287 3.94 13.14 8.05
C THR A 287 3.59 13.50 9.49
N GLY A 288 4.31 14.47 10.06
CA GLY A 288 4.15 14.90 11.45
C GLY A 288 4.87 14.05 12.51
N THR A 289 5.39 12.87 12.17
CA THR A 289 5.93 11.89 13.15
C THR A 289 7.41 11.55 12.95
N LYS A 290 8.13 12.26 12.06
CA LYS A 290 9.52 11.97 11.68
C LYS A 290 10.51 11.99 12.84
N MET A 291 10.41 12.97 13.74
CA MET A 291 11.34 13.11 14.86
C MET A 291 11.21 11.97 15.89
N PRO A 292 10.00 11.59 16.33
CA PRO A 292 9.82 10.38 17.12
C PRO A 292 10.32 9.10 16.43
N LEU A 293 10.03 8.93 15.13
CA LEU A 293 10.52 7.77 14.37
C LEU A 293 12.04 7.71 14.33
N PHE A 294 12.71 8.86 14.14
CA PHE A 294 14.16 8.93 14.19
C PHE A 294 14.72 8.48 15.54
N GLY A 295 14.12 8.95 16.64
CA GLY A 295 14.47 8.50 17.99
C GLY A 295 14.25 7.00 18.19
N LEU A 296 13.12 6.47 17.70
CA LEU A 296 12.83 5.04 17.76
C LEU A 296 13.86 4.22 16.98
N TYR A 297 14.20 4.61 15.75
CA TYR A 297 15.22 3.93 14.96
C TYR A 297 16.59 3.92 15.66
N ILE A 298 17.00 5.04 16.27
CA ILE A 298 18.24 5.10 17.04
C ILE A 298 18.19 4.14 18.23
N ILE A 299 17.10 4.15 19.00
CA ILE A 299 16.96 3.27 20.17
C ILE A 299 17.03 1.80 19.75
N LEU A 300 16.30 1.41 18.70
CA LEU A 300 16.34 0.04 18.19
C LEU A 300 17.71 -0.33 17.64
N PHE A 301 18.41 0.58 16.95
CA PHE A 301 19.78 0.38 16.51
C PHE A 301 20.72 0.12 17.69
N LEU A 302 20.67 0.96 18.73
CA LEU A 302 21.49 0.80 19.94
C LEU A 302 21.18 -0.49 20.69
N ILE A 303 19.91 -0.89 20.78
CA ILE A 303 19.49 -2.15 21.39
C ILE A 303 20.07 -3.34 20.62
N ASN A 304 19.99 -3.34 19.28
CA ASN A 304 20.57 -4.42 18.47
C ASN A 304 22.10 -4.43 18.57
N MET A 305 22.74 -3.26 18.57
CA MET A 305 24.19 -3.16 18.76
C MET A 305 24.61 -3.75 20.12
N LEU A 306 23.89 -3.43 21.20
CA LEU A 306 24.11 -3.99 22.53
C LEU A 306 23.86 -5.51 22.57
N GLY A 307 22.83 -5.98 21.86
CA GLY A 307 22.55 -7.41 21.69
C GLY A 307 23.60 -8.18 20.88
N ALA A 308 24.36 -7.49 20.03
CA ALA A 308 25.45 -8.08 19.26
C ALA A 308 26.73 -8.29 20.09
N ILE A 309 26.98 -7.46 21.11
CA ILE A 309 28.17 -7.53 21.98
C ILE A 309 28.41 -8.92 22.61
N PRO A 310 27.41 -9.60 23.21
CA PRO A 310 27.60 -10.95 23.76
C PRO A 310 27.63 -12.03 22.66
N LEU A 311 28.57 -11.91 21.71
CA LEU A 311 28.77 -12.85 20.59
C LEU A 311 27.50 -13.09 19.76
N PHE A 312 26.75 -12.03 19.47
CA PHE A 312 25.49 -12.07 18.71
C PHE A 312 24.35 -12.87 19.36
N ILE A 313 24.54 -13.45 20.54
CA ILE A 313 23.50 -14.23 21.25
C ILE A 313 22.31 -13.35 21.61
N GLY A 314 22.54 -12.07 21.96
CA GLY A 314 21.47 -11.12 22.27
C GLY A 314 20.59 -10.77 21.06
N LEU A 315 21.12 -10.89 19.83
CA LEU A 315 20.36 -10.60 18.60
C LEU A 315 19.13 -11.50 18.42
N VAL A 316 19.20 -12.70 18.97
CA VAL A 316 18.09 -13.66 19.01
C VAL A 316 16.84 -13.04 19.64
N PHE A 317 17.01 -12.16 20.62
CA PHE A 317 15.91 -11.46 21.28
C PHE A 317 15.66 -10.06 20.69
N THR A 318 16.73 -9.31 20.39
CA THR A 318 16.59 -7.90 19.95
C THR A 318 16.01 -7.78 18.55
N ILE A 319 16.26 -8.75 17.66
CA ILE A 319 15.70 -8.74 16.29
C ILE A 319 14.16 -8.89 16.34
N PRO A 320 13.58 -9.93 16.97
CA PRO A 320 12.13 -10.03 17.12
C PRO A 320 11.52 -8.81 17.80
N PHE A 321 12.15 -8.31 18.87
CA PHE A 321 11.71 -7.10 19.55
C PHE A 321 11.66 -5.89 18.63
N SER A 322 12.66 -5.73 17.76
CA SER A 322 12.72 -4.63 16.78
C SER A 322 11.65 -4.75 15.72
N VAL A 323 11.39 -5.96 15.22
CA VAL A 323 10.32 -6.18 14.23
C VAL A 323 8.95 -5.86 14.82
N VAL A 324 8.67 -6.31 16.05
CA VAL A 324 7.42 -5.99 16.75
C VAL A 324 7.32 -4.48 16.98
N SER A 325 8.40 -3.83 17.42
CA SER A 325 8.44 -2.38 17.65
C SER A 325 8.15 -1.57 16.38
N MET A 326 8.73 -1.97 15.25
CA MET A 326 8.48 -1.34 13.96
C MET A 326 7.05 -1.58 13.46
N SER A 327 6.54 -2.80 13.61
CA SER A 327 5.17 -3.14 13.23
C SER A 327 4.15 -2.37 14.08
N LEU A 328 4.45 -2.15 15.36
CA LEU A 328 3.60 -1.41 16.28
C LEU A 328 3.67 0.09 16.05
N ALA A 329 4.85 0.62 15.72
CA ALA A 329 5.00 2.00 15.29
C ALA A 329 4.23 2.27 13.99
N TYR A 330 4.24 1.32 13.04
CA TYR A 330 3.41 1.40 11.84
C TYR A 330 1.92 1.45 12.17
N ARG A 331 1.42 0.53 13.02
CA ARG A 331 0.03 0.55 13.49
C ARG A 331 -0.32 1.80 14.30
N TRP A 332 0.62 2.37 15.06
CA TRP A 332 0.43 3.64 15.76
C TRP A 332 0.23 4.79 14.77
N MET A 333 1.03 4.85 13.69
CA MET A 333 0.85 5.89 12.68
C MET A 333 -0.50 5.80 11.96
N GLN A 334 -1.10 4.60 11.90
CA GLN A 334 -2.43 4.39 11.31
C GLN A 334 -3.58 4.63 12.30
N HIS A 335 -3.44 4.20 13.56
CA HIS A 335 -4.56 4.10 14.50
C HIS A 335 -4.33 4.81 15.84
N GLY A 336 -3.20 5.48 16.02
CA GLY A 336 -2.88 6.21 17.25
C GLY A 336 -2.62 5.29 18.45
N SER A 337 -2.92 5.81 19.65
CA SER A 337 -2.76 5.06 20.92
C SER A 337 -3.62 3.80 21.01
N ALA A 338 -4.67 3.68 20.20
CA ALA A 338 -5.46 2.45 20.10
C ALA A 338 -4.64 1.24 19.59
N ALA A 339 -3.49 1.48 18.92
CA ALA A 339 -2.59 0.43 18.46
C ALA A 339 -1.88 -0.32 19.61
N VAL A 340 -1.60 0.35 20.74
CA VAL A 340 -0.89 -0.24 21.88
C VAL A 340 -1.82 -0.75 22.98
N ALA A 341 -3.13 -0.61 22.78
CA ALA A 341 -4.12 -1.12 23.73
C ALA A 341 -3.98 -2.65 23.83
N PRO A 342 -3.95 -3.22 25.05
CA PRO A 342 -3.85 -4.66 25.22
C PRO A 342 -5.05 -5.36 24.58
N ARG A 343 -4.75 -6.36 23.74
CA ARG A 343 -5.73 -7.24 23.09
C ARG A 343 -5.65 -8.67 23.63
#